data_AF-A0A737T2P3-F1
#
_entry.id   AF-A0A737T2P3-F1
#
_cell.length_a   1.000
_cell.length_b   1.000
_cell.length_c   1.000
_cell.angle_alpha   90.00
_cell.angle_beta   90.00
_cell.angle_gamma   90.00
#
_symmetry.space_group_name_H-M   'P 1'
#
loop_
_entity.id
_entity.type
_entity.pdbx_description
1 polymer ?
#
loop_
_entity_poly.entity_id
_entity_poly.type
_entity_poly.pdbx_seq_one_letter_code
_entity_poly.pdbx_strand_id
1 'polypeptide(L)'
;MEPEYTPQRTIHLYHCDHRGLPLSLVNAEGKADWSAEHDAWGNVLSENNPHNMKQLIRLPGQQYDEDTGLYYNRHRYYVRYREGILLRTR
;
A
#
# COMPACT_ATOMS: atom_id res chain seq x y z
N MET A 1 -16.86 34.24 -14.58
CA MET A 1 -16.19 32.94 -14.71
C MET A 1 -15.93 32.44 -13.30
N GLU A 2 -16.37 31.23 -12.97
CA GLU A 2 -15.97 30.61 -11.70
C GLU A 2 -14.49 30.20 -11.79
N PRO A 3 -13.73 30.29 -10.68
CA PRO A 3 -12.34 29.88 -10.66
C PRO A 3 -12.23 28.37 -10.86
N GLU A 4 -11.31 27.96 -11.73
CA GLU A 4 -11.03 26.55 -12.00
C GLU A 4 -10.37 25.90 -10.77
N TYR A 5 -11.02 24.88 -10.19
CA TYR A 5 -10.46 24.15 -9.05
C TYR A 5 -9.25 23.33 -9.48
N THR A 6 -8.08 23.68 -8.95
CA THR A 6 -6.88 22.85 -9.10
C THR A 6 -6.59 22.16 -7.77
N PRO A 7 -6.69 20.81 -7.69
CA PRO A 7 -6.39 20.12 -6.44
C PRO A 7 -4.92 20.30 -6.08
N GLN A 8 -4.67 20.54 -4.80
CA GLN A 8 -3.31 20.51 -4.25
C GLN A 8 -2.78 19.09 -4.33
N ARG A 9 -1.59 18.92 -4.91
CA ARG A 9 -0.95 17.61 -5.09
C ARG A 9 0.30 17.56 -4.22
N THR A 10 0.39 16.52 -3.40
CA THR A 10 1.61 16.19 -2.67
C THR A 10 2.21 14.94 -3.30
N ILE A 11 3.53 14.95 -3.50
CA ILE A 11 4.25 13.83 -4.11
C ILE A 11 4.99 13.08 -3.02
N HIS A 12 4.81 11.76 -3.00
CA HIS A 12 5.61 10.84 -2.19
C HIS A 12 6.26 9.80 -3.09
N LEU A 13 7.48 9.42 -2.75
CA LEU A 13 8.25 8.38 -3.42
C LEU A 13 8.11 7.06 -2.67
N TYR A 14 7.85 5.99 -3.42
CA TYR A 14 7.86 4.63 -2.87
C TYR A 14 9.28 4.15 -2.69
N HIS A 15 9.63 3.82 -1.45
CA HIS A 15 10.79 2.96 -1.16
C HIS A 15 10.29 1.53 -1.01
N CYS A 16 10.79 0.62 -1.84
CA CYS A 16 10.36 -0.78 -1.85
C CYS A 16 11.54 -1.73 -1.60
N ASP A 17 11.22 -2.93 -1.10
CA ASP A 17 12.17 -4.04 -1.07
C ASP A 17 12.35 -4.67 -2.47
N HIS A 18 13.22 -5.69 -2.55
CA HIS A 18 13.51 -6.42 -3.79
C HIS A 18 12.31 -7.17 -4.40
N ARG A 19 11.21 -7.37 -3.64
CA ARG A 19 9.96 -7.98 -4.12
C ARG A 19 8.98 -6.92 -4.65
N GLY A 20 9.32 -5.64 -4.51
CA GLY A 20 8.43 -4.53 -4.81
C GLY A 20 7.44 -4.23 -3.70
N LEU A 21 7.65 -4.75 -2.48
CA LEU A 21 6.80 -4.44 -1.33
C LEU A 21 7.13 -3.04 -0.79
N PRO A 22 6.15 -2.12 -0.68
CA PRO A 22 6.38 -0.81 -0.11
C PRO A 22 6.81 -0.88 1.36
N LEU A 23 7.97 -0.31 1.66
CA LEU A 23 8.51 -0.18 3.03
C LEU A 23 8.27 1.21 3.60
N SER A 24 8.35 2.25 2.76
CA SER A 24 8.07 3.62 3.19
C SER A 24 7.59 4.54 2.05
N LEU A 25 6.89 5.60 2.44
CA LEU A 25 6.56 6.76 1.62
C LEU A 25 7.43 7.92 2.05
N VAL A 26 8.30 8.35 1.15
CA VAL A 26 9.26 9.43 1.39
C VAL A 26 8.75 10.71 0.76
N ASN A 27 8.67 11.79 1.55
CA ASN A 27 8.29 13.11 1.05
C ASN A 27 9.44 13.83 0.33
N ALA A 28 9.17 15.03 -0.17
CA ALA A 28 10.15 15.82 -0.91
C ALA A 28 11.37 16.21 -0.05
N GLU A 29 11.20 16.28 1.27
CA GLU A 29 12.25 16.58 2.25
C GLU A 29 13.10 15.34 2.62
N GLY A 30 12.81 14.17 2.04
CA GLY A 30 13.54 12.93 2.32
C GLY A 30 13.12 12.24 3.62
N LYS A 31 12.04 12.69 4.26
CA LYS A 31 11.50 12.08 5.48
C LYS A 31 10.44 11.04 5.13
N ALA A 32 10.43 9.93 5.89
CA ALA A 32 9.36 8.94 5.82
C ALA A 32 8.12 9.46 6.57
N ASP A 33 7.07 9.77 5.82
CA ASP A 33 5.76 10.16 6.39
C ASP A 33 4.86 8.95 6.66
N TRP A 34 5.20 7.81 6.04
CA TRP A 34 4.62 6.50 6.31
C TRP A 34 5.70 5.43 6.19
N SER A 35 5.69 4.43 7.07
CA SER A 35 6.53 3.24 6.94
C SER A 35 5.89 2.03 7.59
N ALA A 36 6.14 0.83 7.06
CA ALA A 36 5.69 -0.40 7.67
C ALA A 36 6.70 -1.54 7.52
N GLU A 37 6.80 -2.35 8.56
CA GLU A 37 7.52 -3.63 8.50
C GLU A 37 6.54 -4.74 8.16
N HIS A 38 7.01 -5.67 7.35
CA HIS A 38 6.19 -6.77 6.89
C HIS A 38 6.91 -8.10 6.97
N ASP A 39 6.17 -9.18 7.17
CA ASP A 39 6.72 -10.53 7.09
C ASP A 39 6.96 -11.02 5.65
N ALA A 40 7.38 -12.29 5.52
CA ALA A 40 7.64 -12.93 4.23
C ALA A 40 6.39 -13.02 3.31
N TRP A 41 5.19 -12.98 3.89
CA TRP A 41 3.91 -12.99 3.18
C TRP A 41 3.29 -11.60 3.09
N GLY A 42 4.03 -10.58 3.54
CA GLY A 42 3.73 -9.16 3.52
C GLY A 42 2.76 -8.70 4.63
N ASN A 43 2.43 -9.53 5.62
CA ASN A 43 1.56 -9.12 6.74
C ASN A 43 2.22 -7.95 7.46
N VAL A 44 1.45 -6.91 7.78
CA VAL A 44 1.96 -5.76 8.52
C VAL A 44 2.29 -6.22 9.94
N LEU A 45 3.57 -6.15 10.30
CA LEU A 45 4.07 -6.45 11.64
C LEU A 45 4.06 -5.19 12.51
N SER A 46 4.44 -4.07 11.91
CA SER A 46 4.42 -2.74 12.53
C SER A 46 4.14 -1.69 11.46
N GLU A 47 3.44 -0.63 11.85
CA GLU A 47 3.16 0.52 10.98
C GLU A 47 3.40 1.81 11.75
N ASN A 48 4.07 2.76 11.10
CA ASN A 48 4.19 4.14 11.54
C ASN A 48 3.49 5.04 10.52
N ASN A 49 2.35 5.59 10.91
CA ASN A 49 1.50 6.42 10.06
C ASN A 49 0.99 7.68 10.81
N PRO A 50 1.87 8.62 11.17
CA PRO A 50 1.51 9.80 11.96
C PRO A 50 0.53 10.73 11.25
N HIS A 51 0.45 10.65 9.92
CA HIS A 51 -0.39 11.50 9.07
C HIS A 51 -1.66 10.80 8.57
N ASN A 52 -1.96 9.59 9.08
CA ASN A 52 -3.11 8.77 8.67
C ASN A 52 -3.25 8.64 7.14
N MET A 53 -2.12 8.48 6.46
CA MET A 53 -2.03 8.35 5.01
C MET A 53 -2.66 7.03 4.55
N LYS A 54 -3.31 7.07 3.40
CA LYS A 54 -3.81 5.87 2.72
C LYS A 54 -2.76 5.34 1.74
N GLN A 55 -2.12 4.24 2.12
CA GLN A 55 -1.25 3.48 1.24
C GLN A 55 -1.93 2.14 0.90
N LEU A 56 -2.31 1.94 -0.36
CA LEU A 56 -3.07 0.78 -0.85
C LEU A 56 -2.21 -0.27 -1.57
N ILE A 57 -0.96 0.06 -1.94
CA ILE A 57 -0.06 -0.85 -2.65
C ILE A 57 0.55 -1.85 -1.65
N ARG A 58 0.57 -3.14 -2.00
CA ARG A 58 1.12 -4.24 -1.19
C ARG A 58 2.13 -5.05 -2.03
N LEU A 59 2.25 -6.36 -1.79
CA LEU A 59 3.06 -7.31 -2.57
C LEU A 59 2.84 -7.13 -4.09
N PRO A 60 3.80 -7.51 -4.96
CA PRO A 60 3.94 -6.93 -6.30
C PRO A 60 2.61 -6.88 -7.09
N GLY A 61 2.05 -5.68 -7.18
CA GLY A 61 0.81 -5.38 -7.93
C GLY A 61 -0.50 -5.71 -7.21
N GLN A 62 -0.49 -6.03 -5.91
CA GLN A 62 -1.69 -6.19 -5.10
C GLN A 62 -2.17 -4.85 -4.56
N GLN A 63 -3.44 -4.54 -4.81
CA GLN A 63 -4.18 -3.47 -4.16
C GLN A 63 -5.02 -4.07 -3.05
N TYR A 64 -4.93 -3.51 -1.84
CA TYR A 64 -5.83 -3.89 -0.76
C TYR A 64 -7.19 -3.21 -0.94
N ASP A 65 -8.25 -4.01 -0.88
CA ASP A 65 -9.63 -3.55 -0.90
C ASP A 65 -10.22 -3.65 0.51
N GLU A 66 -10.44 -2.48 1.13
CA GLU A 66 -10.97 -2.36 2.50
C GLU A 66 -12.39 -2.92 2.62
N ASP A 67 -13.21 -2.84 1.57
CA ASP A 67 -14.62 -3.26 1.61
C ASP A 67 -14.77 -4.79 1.65
N THR A 68 -13.81 -5.51 1.05
CA THR A 68 -13.83 -6.98 0.96
C THR A 68 -12.79 -7.67 1.84
N GLY A 69 -11.79 -6.94 2.33
CA GLY A 69 -10.63 -7.50 3.01
C GLY A 69 -9.72 -8.33 2.10
N LEU A 70 -9.88 -8.23 0.78
CA LEU A 70 -9.13 -9.00 -0.21
C LEU A 70 -8.01 -8.18 -0.84
N TYR A 71 -7.04 -8.89 -1.40
CA TYR A 71 -5.92 -8.30 -2.13
C TYR A 71 -6.11 -8.57 -3.62
N TYR A 72 -6.24 -7.52 -4.44
CA TYR A 72 -6.51 -7.62 -5.87
C TYR A 72 -5.25 -7.41 -6.70
N ASN A 73 -4.98 -8.32 -7.64
CA ASN A 73 -3.99 -8.12 -8.70
C ASN A 73 -4.60 -8.60 -10.02
N ARG A 74 -4.75 -7.71 -11.00
CA ARG A 74 -5.21 -7.94 -12.39
C ARG A 74 -5.94 -9.29 -12.60
N HIS A 75 -7.25 -9.28 -12.37
CA HIS A 75 -8.20 -10.42 -12.47
C HIS A 75 -8.10 -11.51 -11.39
N ARG A 76 -7.33 -11.32 -10.33
CA ARG A 76 -7.18 -12.30 -9.24
C ARG A 76 -7.42 -11.65 -7.88
N TYR A 77 -8.23 -12.31 -7.06
CA TYR A 77 -8.44 -11.95 -5.66
C TYR A 77 -7.67 -12.91 -4.78
N TYR A 78 -7.02 -12.39 -3.76
CA TYR A 78 -6.26 -13.17 -2.81
C TYR A 78 -6.78 -12.97 -1.39
N VAL A 79 -6.96 -14.08 -0.68
CA VAL A 79 -7.13 -14.07 0.77
C VAL A 79 -5.77 -14.22 1.41
N ARG A 80 -5.52 -13.42 2.44
CA ARG A 80 -4.30 -13.48 3.20
C ARG A 80 -4.51 -14.28 4.47
N TYR A 81 -3.63 -15.26 4.70
CA TYR A 81 -3.58 -16.08 5.90
C TYR A 81 -2.27 -15.85 6.64
N ARG A 82 -2.23 -16.30 7.90
CA ARG A 82 -1.09 -16.14 8.79
C ARG A 82 0.22 -16.73 8.25
N GLU A 83 0.15 -17.73 7.38
CA GLU A 83 1.32 -18.39 6.77
C GLU A 83 1.25 -18.52 5.24
N GLY A 84 0.43 -17.70 4.58
CA GLY A 84 0.30 -17.82 3.12
C GLY A 84 -0.71 -16.89 2.47
N ILE A 85 -0.74 -16.97 1.14
CA ILE A 85 -1.68 -16.24 0.29
C ILE A 85 -2.40 -17.27 -0.57
N LEU A 86 -3.73 -17.28 -0.50
CA LEU A 86 -4.56 -18.18 -1.30
C LEU A 86 -5.27 -17.40 -2.40
N LEU A 87 -5.22 -17.93 -3.63
CA LEU A 87 -6.04 -17.43 -4.72
C LEU A 87 -7.50 -17.78 -4.43
N ARG A 88 -8.36 -16.77 -4.32
CA ARG A 88 -9.81 -16.94 -4.25
C ARG A 88 -10.37 -16.87 -5.66
N THR A 89 -10.76 -18.02 -6.19
CA THR A 89 -11.61 -18.11 -7.38
C THR A 89 -13.08 -18.04 -6.93
N ARG A 90 -13.96 -17.52 -7.79
CA ARG A 90 -15.42 -17.57 -7.54
C ARG A 90 -15.90 -19.01 -7.50
#